data_AF-A0A9K3D5B3-F1
#
_entry.id   AF-A0A9K3D5B3-F1
#
_cell.length_a   1.000
_cell.length_b   1.000
_cell.length_c   1.000
_cell.angle_alpha   90.00
_cell.angle_beta   90.00
_cell.angle_gamma   90.00
#
_symmetry.space_group_name_H-M   'P 1'
#
loop_
_entity.id
_entity.type
_entity.pdbx_description
1 polymer ?
#
loop_
_entity_poly.entity_id
_entity_poly.type
_entity_poly.pdbx_seq_one_letter_code
_entity_poly.pdbx_strand_id
1 'polypeptide(L)'
;MPSSEFLIKKYNQLLAPSCERPVADRLALLRTVVLQYGIPDEVAMQSEQKVAVCSLRGRLWKAFLGVGHMDPERYLKLVAKGPSAQFDKIGQDTFRTFANNRVFTSAVPEEKLIRLLNAYVHASGKPDTYVQGMNVLAAPLLFVLPEVDAFHCFEAMGERSFPTYLRPNCEGALAGTRLVDQILKYV
;
A
#
# COMPACT_ATOMS: atom_id res chain seq x y z
N MET A 1 16.70 -7.89 -22.77
CA MET A 1 16.05 -7.31 -21.57
C MET A 1 16.91 -6.15 -21.07
N PRO A 2 16.32 -4.99 -20.71
CA PRO A 2 17.08 -3.89 -20.10
C PRO A 2 17.65 -4.31 -18.74
N SER A 3 18.78 -3.71 -18.33
CA SER A 3 19.38 -3.96 -17.02
C SER A 3 18.57 -3.34 -15.87
N SER A 4 18.68 -3.89 -14.66
CA SER A 4 18.02 -3.34 -13.46
C SER A 4 18.42 -1.89 -13.21
N GLU A 5 19.70 -1.55 -13.39
CA GLU A 5 20.23 -0.19 -13.23
C GLU A 5 19.56 0.79 -14.21
N PHE A 6 19.42 0.38 -15.49
CA PHE A 6 18.74 1.18 -16.49
C PHE A 6 17.26 1.41 -16.12
N LEU A 7 16.57 0.36 -15.67
CA LEU A 7 15.17 0.45 -15.25
C LEU A 7 15.00 1.38 -14.05
N ILE A 8 15.83 1.24 -13.01
CA ILE A 8 15.82 2.10 -11.81
C ILE A 8 16.03 3.57 -12.22
N LYS A 9 17.02 3.85 -13.08
CA LYS A 9 17.26 5.21 -13.59
C LYS A 9 16.04 5.76 -14.34
N LYS A 10 15.43 4.95 -15.22
CA LYS A 10 14.25 5.34 -15.99
C LYS A 10 13.05 5.63 -15.08
N TYR A 11 12.79 4.80 -14.08
CA TYR A 11 11.71 5.04 -13.13
C TYR A 11 11.93 6.31 -12.31
N ASN A 12 13.15 6.53 -11.81
CA ASN A 12 13.50 7.74 -11.06
C ASN A 12 13.33 9.01 -11.90
N GLN A 13 13.70 8.98 -13.18
CA GLN A 13 13.47 10.10 -14.11
C GLN A 13 11.98 10.40 -14.30
N LEU A 14 11.14 9.37 -14.42
CA LEU A 14 9.68 9.55 -14.60
C LEU A 14 8.96 9.98 -13.31
N LEU A 15 9.51 9.65 -12.14
CA LEU A 15 8.99 10.05 -10.83
C LEU A 15 9.50 11.42 -10.38
N ALA A 16 10.57 11.93 -10.97
CA ALA A 16 11.20 13.18 -10.55
C ALA A 16 10.23 14.37 -10.67
N PRO A 17 10.16 15.27 -9.66
CA PRO A 17 9.38 16.50 -9.77
C PRO A 17 9.83 17.40 -10.93
N SER A 18 11.11 17.33 -11.30
CA SER A 18 11.70 18.04 -12.43
C SER A 18 11.33 17.47 -13.79
N CYS A 19 10.60 16.35 -13.86
CA CYS A 19 10.17 15.79 -15.13
C CYS A 19 9.09 16.69 -15.76
N GLU A 20 9.46 17.39 -16.83
CA GLU A 20 8.62 18.34 -17.58
C GLU A 20 7.39 17.70 -18.25
N ARG A 21 7.37 16.37 -18.38
CA ARG A 21 6.23 15.65 -18.97
C ARG A 21 4.98 15.81 -18.11
N PRO A 22 3.78 15.92 -18.71
CA PRO A 22 2.51 15.90 -17.99
C PRO A 22 2.39 14.67 -17.08
N VAL A 23 1.75 14.84 -15.92
CA VAL A 23 1.59 13.76 -14.92
C VAL A 23 0.93 12.52 -15.55
N ALA A 24 -0.08 12.70 -16.38
CA ALA A 24 -0.78 11.62 -17.07
C ALA A 24 0.16 10.80 -17.97
N ASP A 25 1.01 11.47 -18.76
CA ASP A 25 1.97 10.83 -19.66
C ASP A 25 3.04 10.06 -18.89
N ARG A 26 3.54 10.64 -17.79
CA ARG A 26 4.47 9.96 -16.89
C ARG A 26 3.85 8.69 -16.32
N LEU A 27 2.61 8.76 -15.84
CA LEU A 27 1.88 7.59 -15.31
C LEU A 27 1.64 6.52 -16.39
N ALA A 28 1.30 6.92 -17.62
CA ALA A 28 1.14 5.99 -18.73
C ALA A 28 2.45 5.26 -19.04
N LEU A 29 3.57 5.99 -19.13
CA LEU A 29 4.89 5.40 -19.35
C LEU A 29 5.31 4.48 -18.21
N LEU A 30 5.09 4.89 -16.96
CA LEU A 30 5.37 4.06 -15.79
C LEU A 30 4.59 2.74 -15.85
N ARG A 31 3.29 2.77 -16.16
CA ARG A 31 2.47 1.55 -16.34
C ARG A 31 3.02 0.66 -17.44
N THR A 32 3.38 1.22 -18.60
CA THR A 32 3.97 0.45 -19.71
C THR A 32 5.26 -0.23 -19.30
N VAL A 33 6.18 0.48 -18.64
CA VAL A 33 7.46 -0.10 -18.21
C VAL A 33 7.26 -1.18 -17.15
N VAL A 34 6.36 -0.97 -16.18
CA VAL A 34 6.04 -1.98 -15.16
C VAL A 34 5.43 -3.23 -15.78
N LEU A 35 4.47 -3.10 -16.70
CA LEU A 35 3.84 -4.24 -17.37
C LEU A 35 4.83 -5.02 -18.25
N GLN A 36 5.77 -4.32 -18.88
CA GLN A 36 6.71 -4.95 -19.81
C GLN A 36 7.93 -5.58 -19.11
N TYR A 37 8.43 -4.97 -18.03
CA TYR A 37 9.72 -5.35 -17.42
C TYR A 37 9.66 -5.58 -15.92
N GLY A 38 8.53 -5.33 -15.26
CA GLY A 38 8.41 -5.40 -13.81
C GLY A 38 9.16 -4.28 -13.07
N ILE A 39 9.12 -4.35 -11.75
CA ILE A 39 9.88 -3.45 -10.86
C ILE A 39 11.06 -4.25 -10.31
N PRO A 40 12.32 -3.85 -10.61
CA PRO A 40 13.50 -4.50 -10.06
C PRO A 40 13.47 -4.54 -8.54
N ASP A 41 14.00 -5.61 -7.95
CA ASP A 41 14.22 -5.64 -6.51
C ASP A 41 15.34 -4.66 -6.18
N GLU A 42 14.99 -3.62 -5.42
CA GLU A 42 15.98 -2.85 -4.70
C GLU A 42 16.51 -3.78 -3.61
N VAL A 43 17.59 -4.52 -3.92
CA VAL A 43 18.43 -5.10 -2.88
C VAL A 43 18.70 -3.93 -1.95
N ALA A 44 18.18 -4.00 -0.73
CA ALA A 44 18.22 -2.91 0.23
C ALA A 44 19.64 -2.34 0.20
N MET A 45 19.82 -1.21 -0.48
CA MET A 45 21.02 -0.42 -0.32
C MET A 45 20.85 0.15 1.08
N GLN A 46 21.22 -0.68 2.05
CA GLN A 46 21.40 -0.35 3.43
C GLN A 46 22.60 0.60 3.45
N SER A 47 22.40 1.83 2.98
CA SER A 47 23.18 2.95 3.46
C SER A 47 22.82 3.08 4.94
N GLU A 48 23.84 3.16 5.77
CA GLU A 48 23.82 3.26 7.23
C GLU A 48 23.00 4.45 7.80
N GLN A 49 22.24 5.17 6.96
CA GLN A 49 21.23 6.13 7.37
C GLN A 49 19.98 5.42 7.92
N LYS A 50 19.79 5.53 9.24
CA LYS A 50 18.59 5.18 10.02
C LYS A 50 17.28 5.89 9.61
N VAL A 51 17.20 6.49 8.43
CA VAL A 51 15.97 7.14 7.94
C VAL A 51 15.19 6.10 7.14
N ALA A 52 13.90 5.92 7.44
CA ALA A 52 13.03 5.09 6.63
C ALA A 52 12.89 5.70 5.23
N VAL A 53 13.73 5.29 4.29
CA VAL A 53 13.67 5.74 2.89
C VAL A 53 12.56 4.97 2.18
N CYS A 54 11.70 5.70 1.47
CA CYS A 54 10.68 5.11 0.61
C CYS A 54 11.32 4.40 -0.58
N SER A 55 11.14 3.08 -0.67
CA SER A 55 11.65 2.27 -1.78
C SER A 55 11.11 2.75 -3.13
N LEU A 56 11.78 2.44 -4.24
CA LEU A 56 11.23 2.65 -5.58
C LEU A 56 9.87 2.00 -5.76
N ARG A 57 9.69 0.77 -5.24
CA ARG A 57 8.40 0.08 -5.28
C ARG A 57 7.32 0.91 -4.57
N GLY A 58 7.63 1.44 -3.38
CA GLY A 58 6.77 2.34 -2.64
C GLY A 58 6.45 3.63 -3.40
N ARG A 59 7.46 4.32 -3.94
CA ARG A 59 7.28 5.55 -4.72
C ARG A 59 6.40 5.33 -5.96
N LEU A 60 6.58 4.20 -6.65
CA LEU A 60 5.74 3.81 -7.79
C LEU A 60 4.29 3.55 -7.35
N TRP A 61 4.09 2.78 -6.28
CA TRP A 61 2.74 2.50 -5.76
C TRP A 61 2.03 3.78 -5.33
N LYS A 62 2.71 4.66 -4.61
CA LYS A 62 2.20 5.97 -4.21
C LYS A 62 1.78 6.81 -5.43
N ALA A 63 2.60 6.83 -6.48
CA ALA A 63 2.27 7.50 -7.73
C ALA A 63 1.03 6.89 -8.42
N PHE A 64 0.92 5.56 -8.48
CA PHE A 64 -0.23 4.88 -9.07
C PHE A 64 -1.54 5.07 -8.29
N LEU A 65 -1.45 5.22 -6.97
CA LEU A 65 -2.58 5.53 -6.09
C LEU A 65 -2.96 7.02 -6.10
N GLY A 66 -2.19 7.86 -6.80
CA GLY A 66 -2.42 9.30 -6.89
C GLY A 66 -2.23 10.02 -5.55
N VAL A 67 -1.38 9.50 -4.66
CA VAL A 67 -1.13 10.10 -3.35
C VAL A 67 0.02 11.10 -3.46
N GLY A 68 -0.32 12.39 -3.56
CA GLY A 68 0.66 13.48 -3.72
C GLY A 68 0.99 14.20 -2.41
N HIS A 69 -0.03 14.76 -1.75
CA HIS A 69 0.10 15.45 -0.47
C HIS A 69 -0.27 14.49 0.67
N MET A 70 0.49 14.53 1.75
CA MET A 70 0.25 13.75 2.96
C MET A 70 0.21 14.71 4.13
N ASP A 71 -0.66 14.41 5.09
CA ASP A 71 -0.81 15.13 6.34
C ASP A 71 -0.33 14.23 7.48
N PRO A 72 0.95 14.33 7.91
CA PRO A 72 1.49 13.58 9.04
C PRO A 72 0.77 13.93 10.34
N GLU A 73 0.40 15.19 10.55
CA GLU A 73 -0.28 15.66 11.74
C GLU A 73 -1.66 15.01 11.91
N ARG A 74 -2.40 14.81 10.81
CA ARG A 74 -3.65 14.04 10.81
C ARG A 74 -3.40 12.59 11.24
N TYR A 75 -2.39 11.93 10.70
CA TYR A 75 -2.07 10.56 11.10
C TYR A 75 -1.72 10.48 12.60
N LEU A 76 -0.88 11.39 13.09
CA LEU A 76 -0.51 11.46 14.51
C LEU A 76 -1.71 11.68 15.41
N LYS A 77 -2.64 12.58 15.04
CA LYS A 77 -3.90 12.80 15.77
C LYS A 77 -4.76 11.53 15.82
N LEU A 78 -4.82 10.76 14.73
CA LEU A 78 -5.58 9.50 14.69
C LEU A 78 -4.94 8.42 15.57
N VAL A 79 -3.61 8.30 15.57
CA VAL A 79 -2.88 7.39 16.44
C VAL A 79 -3.05 7.77 17.91
N ALA A 80 -3.02 9.08 18.23
CA ALA A 80 -3.18 9.60 19.59
C ALA A 80 -4.57 9.31 20.20
N LYS A 81 -5.58 8.95 19.40
CA LYS A 81 -6.90 8.50 19.91
C LYS A 81 -6.84 7.15 20.64
N GLY A 82 -5.72 6.41 20.52
CA GLY A 82 -5.58 5.11 21.16
C GLY A 82 -6.43 4.01 20.51
N PRO A 83 -6.65 2.88 21.21
CA PRO A 83 -7.42 1.75 20.70
C PRO A 83 -8.83 2.13 20.23
N SER A 84 -9.21 1.68 19.04
CA SER A 84 -10.60 1.76 18.55
C SER A 84 -11.44 0.60 19.10
N ALA A 85 -12.76 0.64 18.88
CA ALA A 85 -13.66 -0.48 19.21
C ALA A 85 -13.32 -1.79 18.47
N GLN A 86 -12.49 -1.73 17.42
CA GLN A 86 -12.09 -2.89 16.62
C GLN A 86 -10.63 -3.32 16.89
N PHE A 87 -9.99 -2.77 17.93
CA PHE A 87 -8.59 -3.03 18.26
C PHE A 87 -8.28 -4.52 18.45
N ASP A 88 -9.11 -5.25 19.21
CA ASP A 88 -8.88 -6.68 19.47
C ASP A 88 -8.99 -7.52 18.19
N LYS A 89 -9.96 -7.19 17.33
CA LYS A 89 -10.13 -7.84 16.02
C LYS A 89 -8.94 -7.57 15.11
N ILE A 90 -8.41 -6.34 15.12
CA ILE A 90 -7.18 -5.99 14.41
C ILE A 90 -6.01 -6.81 14.95
N GLY A 91 -5.83 -6.87 16.27
CA GLY A 91 -4.73 -7.62 16.92
C GLY A 91 -4.73 -9.12 16.57
N GLN A 92 -5.91 -9.75 16.56
CA GLN A 92 -6.06 -11.16 16.16
C GLN A 92 -5.59 -11.43 14.72
N ASP A 93 -5.73 -10.46 13.83
CA ASP A 93 -5.32 -10.56 12.44
C ASP A 93 -3.84 -10.16 12.24
N THR A 94 -3.36 -9.12 12.93
CA THR A 94 -1.97 -8.63 12.79
C THR A 94 -0.97 -9.64 13.30
N PHE A 95 -1.25 -10.32 14.42
CA PHE A 95 -0.33 -11.30 15.03
C PHE A 95 0.09 -12.42 14.07
N ARG A 96 -0.84 -12.84 13.20
CA ARG A 96 -0.61 -13.90 12.21
C ARG A 96 -0.19 -13.38 10.83
N THR A 97 -0.08 -12.06 10.63
CA THR A 97 0.23 -11.45 9.33
C THR A 97 1.68 -11.67 8.95
N PHE A 98 1.92 -12.55 7.98
CA PHE A 98 3.26 -12.90 7.50
C PHE A 98 4.24 -13.33 8.62
N ALA A 99 3.74 -13.92 9.70
CA ALA A 99 4.51 -14.22 10.92
C ALA A 99 5.76 -15.10 10.69
N ASN A 100 5.75 -15.94 9.66
CA ASN A 100 6.88 -16.81 9.31
C ASN A 100 7.90 -16.16 8.36
N ASN A 101 7.66 -14.94 7.87
CA ASN A 101 8.56 -14.22 6.98
C ASN A 101 9.48 -13.30 7.78
N ARG A 102 10.69 -13.77 8.08
CA ARG A 102 11.67 -13.02 8.89
C ARG A 102 12.05 -11.67 8.30
N VAL A 103 12.19 -11.59 6.98
CA VAL A 103 12.51 -10.33 6.28
C VAL A 103 11.39 -9.31 6.50
N PHE A 104 10.14 -9.76 6.42
CA PHE A 104 8.98 -8.92 6.70
C PHE A 104 8.92 -8.50 8.17
N THR A 105 8.97 -9.43 9.12
CA THR A 105 8.82 -9.13 10.55
C THR A 105 9.93 -8.21 11.07
N SER A 106 11.13 -8.26 10.48
CA SER A 106 12.21 -7.33 10.80
C SER A 106 11.98 -5.92 10.25
N ALA A 107 11.32 -5.79 9.09
CA ALA A 107 11.04 -4.49 8.46
C ALA A 107 9.74 -3.83 8.98
N VAL A 108 8.74 -4.67 9.29
CA VAL A 108 7.40 -4.26 9.68
C VAL A 108 7.05 -4.91 11.02
N PRO A 109 7.36 -4.24 12.14
CA PRO A 109 6.87 -4.64 13.44
C PRO A 109 5.34 -4.67 13.47
N GLU A 110 4.78 -5.59 14.26
CA GLU A 110 3.32 -5.74 14.40
C GLU A 110 2.66 -4.43 14.85
N GLU A 111 3.31 -3.64 15.72
CA GLU A 111 2.73 -2.38 16.18
C GLU A 111 2.48 -1.38 15.05
N LYS A 112 3.25 -1.43 13.95
CA LYS A 112 3.00 -0.57 12.78
C LYS A 112 1.70 -0.95 12.07
N LEU A 113 1.43 -2.25 11.94
CA LEU A 113 0.18 -2.75 11.36
C LEU A 113 -1.01 -2.34 12.22
N ILE A 114 -0.91 -2.55 13.53
CA ILE A 114 -1.97 -2.17 14.48
C ILE A 114 -2.24 -0.67 14.40
N ARG A 115 -1.20 0.18 14.47
CA ARG A 115 -1.36 1.64 14.39
C ARG A 115 -2.03 2.09 13.10
N LEU A 116 -1.56 1.60 11.95
CA LEU A 116 -2.10 1.98 10.64
C LEU A 116 -3.58 1.59 10.52
N LEU A 117 -3.92 0.33 10.82
CA LEU A 117 -5.29 -0.17 10.69
C LEU A 117 -6.23 0.50 11.69
N ASN A 118 -5.78 0.73 12.91
CA ASN A 118 -6.56 1.40 13.94
C ASN A 118 -6.78 2.89 13.60
N ALA A 119 -5.76 3.57 13.08
CA ALA A 119 -5.89 4.93 12.56
C ALA A 119 -6.87 5.00 11.38
N TYR A 120 -6.89 4.00 10.49
CA TYR A 120 -7.85 3.90 9.40
C TYR A 120 -9.31 3.77 9.90
N VAL A 121 -9.53 2.95 10.94
CA VAL A 121 -10.85 2.87 11.59
C VAL A 121 -11.26 4.24 12.14
N HIS A 122 -10.36 4.92 12.87
CA HIS A 122 -10.62 6.27 13.41
C HIS A 122 -10.88 7.31 12.32
N ALA A 123 -10.22 7.20 11.17
CA ALA A 123 -10.38 8.09 10.03
C ALA A 123 -11.74 7.94 9.36
N SER A 124 -12.25 6.71 9.29
CA SER A 124 -13.53 6.41 8.64
C SER A 124 -14.75 7.03 9.35
N GLY A 125 -14.67 7.19 10.67
CA GLY A 125 -15.79 7.62 11.51
C GLY A 125 -17.01 6.69 11.50
N LYS A 126 -16.89 5.48 10.93
CA LYS A 126 -17.99 4.52 10.76
C LYS A 126 -17.79 3.30 11.66
N PRO A 127 -18.88 2.69 12.16
CA PRO A 127 -18.79 1.37 12.78
C PRO A 127 -18.40 0.31 11.75
N ASP A 128 -17.80 -0.78 12.24
CA ASP A 128 -17.48 -1.97 11.44
C ASP A 128 -16.62 -1.73 10.20
N THR A 129 -15.77 -0.69 10.23
CA THR A 129 -14.85 -0.37 9.13
C THR A 129 -13.82 -1.46 8.89
N TYR A 130 -13.27 -2.05 9.96
CA TYR A 130 -12.27 -3.11 9.81
C TYR A 130 -12.89 -4.46 9.40
N VAL A 131 -12.45 -4.96 8.24
CA VAL A 131 -12.80 -6.27 7.69
C VAL A 131 -11.54 -7.16 7.65
N GLN A 132 -11.72 -8.46 7.95
CA GLN A 132 -10.62 -9.42 7.92
C GLN A 132 -9.95 -9.44 6.54
N GLY A 133 -8.62 -9.43 6.52
CA GLY A 133 -7.82 -9.36 5.28
C GLY A 133 -7.26 -7.97 4.99
N MET A 134 -7.77 -6.91 5.63
CA MET A 134 -7.19 -5.56 5.53
C MET A 134 -5.73 -5.50 5.99
N ASN A 135 -5.37 -6.30 6.99
CA ASN A 135 -3.98 -6.51 7.42
C ASN A 135 -3.06 -6.99 6.30
N VAL A 136 -3.54 -7.90 5.45
CA VAL A 136 -2.78 -8.46 4.32
C VAL A 136 -2.58 -7.42 3.22
N LEU A 137 -3.47 -6.43 3.10
CA LEU A 137 -3.33 -5.32 2.16
C LEU A 137 -2.45 -4.19 2.70
N ALA A 138 -2.53 -3.91 4.01
CA ALA A 138 -1.72 -2.90 4.67
C ALA A 138 -0.24 -3.31 4.80
N ALA A 139 0.03 -4.59 5.04
CA ALA A 139 1.38 -5.10 5.29
C ALA A 139 2.36 -4.85 4.13
N PRO A 140 2.04 -5.14 2.85
CA PRO A 140 2.92 -4.82 1.74
C PRO A 140 3.19 -3.33 1.61
N LEU A 141 2.23 -2.45 1.93
CA LEU A 141 2.46 -1.00 1.93
C LEU A 141 3.51 -0.63 2.99
N LEU A 142 3.33 -1.08 4.24
CA LEU A 142 4.29 -0.84 5.32
C LEU A 142 5.67 -1.43 5.05
N PHE A 143 5.75 -2.49 4.26
CA PHE A 143 7.01 -3.11 3.88
C PHE A 143 7.83 -2.24 2.91
N VAL A 144 7.17 -1.42 2.09
CA VAL A 144 7.83 -0.67 1.00
C VAL A 144 7.77 0.85 1.18
N LEU A 145 6.93 1.35 2.09
CA LEU A 145 6.67 2.76 2.37
C LEU A 145 6.93 3.10 3.84
N PRO A 146 7.34 4.34 4.15
CA PRO A 146 7.23 4.89 5.50
C PRO A 146 5.78 4.81 6.00
N GLU A 147 5.60 4.72 7.32
CA GLU A 147 4.28 4.43 7.93
C GLU A 147 3.19 5.45 7.58
N VAL A 148 3.53 6.75 7.56
CA VAL A 148 2.60 7.82 7.17
C VAL A 148 2.20 7.66 5.70
N ASP A 149 3.15 7.43 4.80
CA ASP A 149 2.88 7.17 3.38
C ASP A 149 2.00 5.93 3.20
N ALA A 150 2.29 4.85 3.93
CA ALA A 150 1.51 3.62 3.89
C ALA A 150 0.07 3.87 4.33
N PHE A 151 -0.16 4.66 5.38
CA PHE A 151 -1.50 5.03 5.84
C PHE A 151 -2.30 5.79 4.75
N HIS A 152 -1.72 6.84 4.16
CA HIS A 152 -2.40 7.61 3.11
C HIS A 152 -2.61 6.80 1.83
N CYS A 153 -1.69 5.88 1.50
CA CYS A 153 -1.87 4.93 0.41
C CYS A 153 -3.00 3.93 0.69
N PHE A 154 -3.11 3.45 1.94
CA PHE A 154 -4.16 2.53 2.34
C PHE A 154 -5.55 3.19 2.32
N GLU A 155 -5.66 4.45 2.77
CA GLU A 155 -6.88 5.25 2.61
C GLU A 155 -7.27 5.42 1.15
N ALA A 156 -6.32 5.82 0.30
CA ALA A 156 -6.53 5.96 -1.13
C ALA A 156 -7.04 4.66 -1.80
N MET A 157 -6.53 3.51 -1.36
CA MET A 157 -6.98 2.19 -1.83
C MET A 157 -8.45 1.94 -1.46
N GLY A 158 -8.80 2.16 -0.19
CA GLY A 158 -10.16 1.94 0.32
C GLY A 158 -11.20 2.96 -0.12
N GLU A 159 -10.79 4.16 -0.53
CA GLU A 159 -11.72 5.18 -1.01
C GLU A 159 -11.89 5.17 -2.52
N ARG A 160 -10.80 5.02 -3.27
CA ARG A 160 -10.79 5.29 -4.72
C ARG A 160 -10.53 4.06 -5.58
N SER A 161 -9.72 3.11 -5.11
CA SER A 161 -9.23 2.03 -5.98
C SER A 161 -10.13 0.80 -5.97
N PHE A 162 -10.53 0.32 -4.78
CA PHE A 162 -11.40 -0.84 -4.66
C PHE A 162 -12.27 -0.77 -3.39
N PRO A 163 -13.08 0.30 -3.25
CA PRO A 163 -13.89 0.53 -2.04
C PRO A 163 -14.85 -0.61 -1.72
N THR A 164 -15.29 -1.38 -2.72
CA THR A 164 -16.23 -2.50 -2.56
C THR A 164 -15.57 -3.77 -2.02
N TYR A 165 -14.24 -3.86 -2.04
CA TYR A 165 -13.48 -4.99 -1.47
C TYR A 165 -13.16 -4.80 0.02
N LEU A 166 -13.27 -3.57 0.54
CA LEU A 166 -12.94 -3.22 1.93
C LEU A 166 -14.17 -2.89 2.79
N ARG A 167 -15.37 -3.23 2.30
CA ARG A 167 -16.63 -3.11 3.05
C ARG A 167 -17.01 -4.46 3.67
N PRO A 168 -17.78 -4.47 4.79
CA PRO A 168 -18.18 -5.71 5.48
C PRO A 168 -18.78 -6.80 4.58
N ASN A 169 -19.57 -6.42 3.57
CA ASN A 169 -20.21 -7.37 2.66
C ASN A 169 -19.31 -7.87 1.52
N CYS A 170 -18.08 -7.35 1.40
CA CYS A 170 -17.11 -7.71 0.35
C CYS A 170 -17.71 -7.80 -1.07
N GLU A 171 -18.62 -6.88 -1.41
CA GLU A 171 -19.36 -6.88 -2.68
C GLU A 171 -18.44 -6.97 -3.90
N GLY A 172 -17.26 -6.34 -3.81
CA GLY A 172 -16.24 -6.41 -4.84
C GLY A 172 -15.70 -7.82 -5.04
N ALA A 173 -15.45 -8.57 -3.95
CA ALA A 173 -15.00 -9.95 -4.03
C ALA A 173 -16.07 -10.85 -4.68
N LEU A 174 -17.34 -10.67 -4.29
CA LEU A 174 -18.45 -11.42 -4.88
C LEU A 174 -18.62 -11.11 -6.38
N ALA A 175 -18.52 -9.84 -6.77
CA ALA A 175 -18.54 -9.44 -8.18
C ALA A 175 -17.35 -10.06 -8.96
N GLY A 176 -16.16 -10.09 -8.36
CA GLY A 176 -14.98 -10.73 -8.91
C GLY A 176 -15.19 -12.23 -9.16
N THR A 177 -15.74 -12.96 -8.19
CA THR A 177 -16.07 -14.40 -8.35
C THR A 177 -17.05 -14.62 -9.49
N ARG A 178 -18.13 -13.82 -9.57
CA ARG A 178 -19.11 -13.93 -10.66
C ARG A 178 -18.48 -13.66 -12.03
N LEU A 179 -17.55 -12.70 -12.11
CA LEU A 179 -16.83 -12.42 -13.36
C LEU A 179 -15.95 -13.61 -13.76
N VAL A 180 -15.24 -14.21 -12.80
CA VAL A 180 -14.47 -15.44 -13.05
C VAL A 180 -15.38 -16.55 -13.56
N ASP A 181 -16.54 -16.77 -12.92
CA ASP A 181 -17.52 -17.77 -13.37
C ASP A 181 -18.02 -17.51 -14.80
N GLN A 182 -18.12 -16.24 -15.23
CA GLN A 182 -18.48 -15.89 -16.61
C GLN A 182 -17.35 -16.18 -17.59
N ILE A 183 -16.10 -15.86 -17.23
CA ILE A 183 -14.92 -16.10 -18.07
C ILE A 183 -14.71 -17.60 -18.27
N LEU A 184 -14.87 -18.40 -17.22
CA LEU A 184 -14.71 -19.85 -17.26
C LEU A 184 -15.71 -20.56 -18.18
N LYS A 185 -16.78 -19.88 -18.64
CA LYS A 185 -17.68 -20.43 -19.67
C LYS A 185 -17.06 -20.45 -21.07
N TYR A 186 -15.94 -19.75 -21.27
CA TYR A 186 -15.25 -19.61 -22.55
C TYR A 186 -13.86 -20.26 -22.58
N VAL A 187 -13.48 -20.96 -21.51
CA VAL A 187 -12.21 -21.72 -21.37
C VAL A 187 -12.54 -23.20 -21.39
#